data_AF-A0A3P5XE89-F1
#
_entry.id   AF-A0A3P5XE89-F1
#
_cell.length_a   1.000
_cell.length_b   1.000
_cell.length_c   1.000
_cell.angle_alpha   90.00
_cell.angle_beta   90.00
_cell.angle_gamma   90.00
#
_symmetry.space_group_name_H-M   'P 1'
#
loop_
_entity.id
_entity.type
_entity.pdbx_description
1 polymer ?
#
loop_
_entity_poly.entity_id
_entity_poly.type
_entity_poly.pdbx_seq_one_letter_code
_entity_poly.pdbx_strand_id
1 'polypeptide(L)' 'MPEITPRYASPATAAKYADVTPRTIHNWISRGLLTAYRVNAKVIRVDLNQVDGILTPAGGAR' A
#
# COMPACT_ATOMS: atom_id res chain seq x y z
N MET A 1 21.38 -0.71 9.16
CA MET A 1 19.91 -0.65 9.05
C MET A 1 19.60 -0.87 7.58
N PRO A 2 18.86 -1.91 7.16
CA PRO A 2 18.56 -2.04 5.74
C PRO A 2 17.76 -0.80 5.33
N GLU A 3 18.29 -0.09 4.34
CA GLU A 3 17.66 1.05 3.71
C GLU A 3 16.43 0.55 2.96
N ILE A 4 15.27 0.60 3.63
CA ILE A 4 13.98 0.28 3.01
C ILE A 4 13.68 1.42 2.04
N THR A 5 14.22 1.32 0.82
CA THR A 5 13.93 2.27 -0.23
C THR A 5 12.43 2.21 -0.53
N PRO A 6 11.68 3.30 -0.34
CA PRO A 6 10.24 3.32 -0.58
C PRO A 6 9.96 2.97 -2.05
N ARG A 7 9.23 1.87 -2.27
CA ARG A 7 8.87 1.41 -3.62
C ARG A 7 7.55 2.04 -4.00
N TYR A 8 7.62 3.27 -4.52
CA TYR A 8 6.43 4.03 -4.90
C TYR A 8 5.74 3.47 -6.15
N ALA A 9 4.57 2.85 -5.95
CA ALA A 9 3.77 2.24 -7.00
C ALA A 9 2.45 2.99 -7.22
N SER A 10 1.81 2.77 -8.38
CA SER A 10 0.44 3.26 -8.57
C SER A 10 -0.54 2.45 -7.70
N PRO A 11 -1.72 2.98 -7.33
CA PRO A 11 -2.73 2.21 -6.59
C PRO A 11 -3.13 0.92 -7.32
N ALA A 12 -3.17 0.94 -8.66
CA ALA A 12 -3.46 -0.23 -9.47
C ALA A 12 -2.35 -1.29 -9.41
N THR A 13 -1.08 -0.86 -9.38
CA THR A 13 0.08 -1.75 -9.22
C THR A 13 0.11 -2.35 -7.81
N ALA A 14 -0.12 -1.53 -6.79
CA ALA A 14 -0.19 -2.00 -5.40
C ALA A 14 -1.33 -2.98 -5.17
N ALA A 15 -2.47 -2.76 -5.82
CA ALA A 15 -3.61 -3.68 -5.80
C ALA A 15 -3.23 -5.06 -6.35
N LYS A 16 -2.57 -5.09 -7.52
CA LYS A 16 -2.05 -6.34 -8.10
C LYS A 16 -1.01 -7.02 -7.21
N TYR A 17 -0.16 -6.24 -6.55
CA TYR A 17 0.89 -6.76 -5.68
C TYR A 17 0.34 -7.46 -4.44
N ALA A 18 -0.66 -6.87 -3.78
CA ALA A 18 -1.32 -7.44 -2.61
C ALA A 18 -2.49 -8.38 -2.97
N ASP A 19 -2.70 -8.68 -4.25
CA ASP A 19 -3.84 -9.45 -4.77
C ASP A 19 -5.22 -8.95 -4.27
N VAL A 20 -5.38 -7.63 -4.25
CA VAL A 20 -6.62 -6.95 -3.87
C VAL A 20 -7.16 -6.09 -5.01
N THR A 21 -8.39 -5.61 -4.85
CA THR A 21 -8.94 -4.64 -5.78
C THR A 21 -8.33 -3.24 -5.56
N PRO A 22 -8.22 -2.40 -6.60
CA PRO A 22 -7.82 -0.99 -6.43
C PRO A 22 -8.69 -0.23 -5.43
N ARG A 23 -9.98 -0.62 -5.31
CA ARG A 23 -10.89 -0.03 -4.33
C ARG A 23 -10.43 -0.30 -2.89
N THR A 24 -9.87 -1.47 -2.61
CA THR A 24 -9.29 -1.80 -1.30
C THR A 24 -8.14 -0.86 -0.96
N ILE A 25 -7.24 -0.60 -1.91
CA ILE A 25 -6.13 0.36 -1.72
C ILE A 25 -6.67 1.77 -1.42
N HIS A 26 -7.67 2.25 -2.17
CA HIS A 26 -8.30 3.54 -1.91
C HIS A 26 -8.99 3.58 -0.53
N ASN A 27 -9.61 2.48 -0.11
CA ASN A 27 -10.21 2.36 1.22
C ASN A 27 -9.13 2.47 2.31
N TRP A 28 -8.01 1.76 2.17
CA TRP A 28 -6.88 1.88 3.11
C TRP A 28 -6.33 3.30 3.19
N ILE A 29 -6.21 4.01 2.06
CA ILE A 29 -5.84 5.43 2.04
C ILE A 29 -6.87 6.28 2.80
N SER A 30 -8.16 6.09 2.52
CA SER A 30 -9.22 6.87 3.20
C SER A 30 -9.30 6.61 4.70
N ARG A 31 -8.91 5.40 5.14
CA ARG A 31 -8.84 5.01 6.56
C ARG A 31 -7.55 5.47 7.23
N GLY A 32 -6.61 6.07 6.49
CA GLY A 32 -5.29 6.47 6.99
C GLY A 32 -4.35 5.30 7.27
N LEU A 33 -4.67 4.10 6.77
CA LEU A 33 -3.79 2.92 6.88
C LEU A 33 -2.61 3.01 5.90
N LEU A 34 -2.78 3.76 4.81
CA LEU A 34 -1.79 3.86 3.74
C LEU A 34 -1.60 5.32 3.33
N THR A 35 -0.35 5.76 3.23
CA THR A 35 -0.03 7.13 2.83
C THR A 35 -0.04 7.24 1.32
N ALA A 36 -0.89 8.12 0.78
CA ALA A 36 -0.88 8.47 -0.64
C ALA A 36 0.04 9.67 -0.88
N TYR A 37 1.06 9.47 -1.70
CA TYR A 37 2.00 10.50 -2.14
C TYR A 37 1.54 11.07 -3.48
N ARG A 38 1.37 12.39 -3.56
CA ARG A 38 1.02 13.05 -4.83
C ARG A 38 2.29 13.32 -5.62
N VAL A 39 2.35 12.82 -6.86
CA VAL A 39 3.41 13.19 -7.81
C VAL A 39 3.02 14.47 -8.56
N ASN A 40 1.73 14.66 -8.82
CA ASN A 40 1.17 15.87 -9.39
C ASN A 40 -0.32 16.02 -8.98
N ALA A 41 -1.05 16.94 -9.61
CA ALA A 41 -2.46 17.22 -9.30
C ALA A 41 -3.43 16.03 -9.50
N LYS A 42 -3.08 15.01 -10.31
CA LYS A 42 -3.95 13.87 -10.64
C LYS A 42 -3.36 12.50 -10.28
N VAL A 43 -2.04 12.40 -10.18
CA VAL A 43 -1.33 11.13 -10.02
C VAL A 43 -0.91 10.97 -8.57
N ILE A 44 -1.45 9.93 -7.95
CA ILE A 44 -1.04 9.46 -6.64
C ILE A 44 -0.18 8.20 -6.76
N ARG A 45 0.72 8.06 -5.79
CA ARG A 45 1.56 6.89 -5.57
C ARG A 45 1.39 6.42 -4.13
N VAL A 46 1.60 5.14 -3.92
CA VAL A 46 1.53 4.47 -2.63
C VAL A 46 2.84 3.73 -2.41
N ASP A 47 3.29 3.66 -1.16
CA ASP A 47 4.49 2.90 -0.82
C ASP A 47 4.13 1.42 -0.64
N LEU A 48 4.77 0.53 -1.42
CA LEU A 48 4.57 -0.92 -1.29
C LEU A 48 5.05 -1.45 0.06
N ASN A 49 6.05 -0.83 0.70
CA ASN A 49 6.50 -1.29 2.02
C ASN A 49 5.42 -1.09 3.09
N GLN A 50 4.59 -0.04 2.95
CA GLN A 50 3.42 0.14 3.81
C GLN A 50 2.33 -0.89 3.51
N VAL A 51 2.14 -1.26 2.24
CA VAL A 51 1.22 -2.34 1.84
C VAL A 51 1.59 -3.64 2.54
N ASP A 52 2.88 -4.01 2.53
CA ASP A 52 3.39 -5.19 3.23
C ASP A 52 3.21 -5.10 4.75
N GLY A 53 3.43 -3.90 5.32
CA GLY A 53 3.24 -3.69 6.77
C GLY A 53 1.79 -3.82 7.24
N ILE A 54 0.80 -3.65 6.35
CA ILE A 54 -0.63 -3.83 6.66
C ILE A 54 -1.00 -5.32 6.66
N LEU A 55 -0.29 -6.15 5.90
CA LEU A 55 -0.50 -7.59 5.87
C LEU A 55 -0.12 -8.18 7.24
N THR A 56 -1.13 -8.31 8.08
CA THR A 56 -1.00 -8.97 9.38
C THR A 56 -1.24 -10.46 9.18
N PRO A 57 -0.40 -11.33 9.78
CA PRO A 57 -0.61 -12.77 9.70
C PRO A 57 -1.97 -13.12 10.29
N ALA A 58 -2.84 -13.70 9.48
CA ALA A 58 -4.13 -14.22 9.92
C ALA A 58 -3.90 -15.52 10.71
N GLY A 59 -3.54 -15.40 11.98
CA GLY A 59 -3.54 -16.50 12.95
C GLY A 59 -2.45 -17.55 12.75
N GLY A 60 -1.29 -17.36 13.38
CA GLY A 60 -0.49 -18.49 13.84
C GLY A 60 -1.25 -19.16 15.00
N ALA A 61 -1.47 -20.47 14.88
CA ALA A 61 -2.14 -21.29 15.88
C ALA A 61 -1.69 -21.00 17.32
N ARG A 62 -2.67 -20.93 18.24
CA ARG A 62 -2.47 -21.19 19.66
C ARG A 62 -3.35 -22.36 20.04
#